data_AF-A0A485KW45-F1
#
_entry.id   AF-A0A485KW45-F1
#
_cell.length_a   1.000
_cell.length_b   1.000
_cell.length_c   1.000
_cell.angle_alpha   90.00
_cell.angle_beta   90.00
_cell.angle_gamma   90.00
#
_symmetry.space_group_name_H-M   'P 1'
#
loop_
_entity.id
_entity.type
_entity.pdbx_description
1 polymer ?
#
loop_
_entity_poly.entity_id
_entity_poly.type
_entity_poly.pdbx_seq_one_letter_code
_entity_poly.pdbx_strand_id
1 'polypeptide(L)'
;MTKHDASVQRFNVKKVKLHKKKRMEMKNQKKVFVTAKGEKKTVGKPPASKKKVRRDTKRAKHNAKYEQERLVASGLVTKEDIAKIEADEAAAAADDDDDDIAE
;
A
#
# COMPACT_ATOMS: atom_id res chain seq x y z
N MET A 1 -33.31 5.07 -32.34
CA MET A 1 -32.00 5.34 -31.69
C MET A 1 -31.24 6.31 -32.56
N THR A 2 -30.82 7.44 -32.01
CA THR A 2 -30.07 8.44 -32.78
C THR A 2 -28.68 7.88 -33.13
N LYS A 3 -28.06 8.35 -34.23
CA LYS A 3 -26.73 7.89 -34.65
C LYS A 3 -25.65 8.10 -33.56
N HIS A 4 -25.88 9.04 -32.64
CA HIS A 4 -25.01 9.30 -31.49
C HIS A 4 -25.10 8.22 -30.40
N ASP A 5 -26.28 7.63 -30.15
CA ASP A 5 -26.43 6.58 -29.13
C ASP A 5 -25.66 5.30 -29.51
N ALA A 6 -25.66 4.96 -30.81
CA ALA A 6 -24.95 3.78 -31.32
C ALA A 6 -23.43 3.94 -31.28
N SER A 7 -22.89 5.15 -31.48
CA SER A 7 -21.44 5.39 -31.44
C SER A 7 -20.92 5.36 -29.99
N VAL A 8 -21.61 6.02 -29.06
CA VAL A 8 -21.28 6.00 -27.61
C VAL A 8 -21.29 4.56 -27.07
N GLN A 9 -22.31 3.76 -27.42
CA GLN A 9 -22.36 2.35 -27.03
C GLN A 9 -21.19 1.55 -27.64
N ARG A 10 -20.85 1.74 -28.92
CA ARG A 10 -19.71 1.05 -29.56
C ARG A 10 -18.36 1.41 -28.94
N PHE A 11 -18.12 2.69 -28.64
CA PHE A 11 -16.88 3.13 -27.99
C PHE A 11 -16.78 2.62 -26.55
N ASN A 12 -17.89 2.57 -25.82
CA ASN A 12 -17.94 1.99 -24.47
C ASN A 12 -17.66 0.49 -24.49
N VAL A 13 -18.22 -0.27 -25.43
CA VAL A 13 -17.94 -1.71 -25.59
C VAL A 13 -16.46 -1.96 -25.93
N LYS A 14 -15.87 -1.16 -26.82
CA LYS A 14 -14.43 -1.24 -27.13
C LYS A 14 -13.56 -0.94 -25.90
N LYS A 15 -13.91 0.09 -25.12
CA LYS A 15 -13.21 0.45 -23.88
C LYS A 15 -13.30 -0.66 -22.83
N VAL A 16 -14.47 -1.25 -22.62
CA VAL A 16 -14.68 -2.36 -21.68
C VAL A 16 -13.90 -3.61 -22.12
N LYS A 17 -13.94 -3.97 -23.41
CA LYS A 17 -13.14 -5.08 -23.95
C LYS A 17 -11.64 -4.86 -23.75
N LEU A 18 -11.15 -3.63 -23.99
CA LEU A 18 -9.75 -3.28 -23.76
C LEU A 18 -9.36 -3.39 -22.28
N HIS A 19 -10.17 -2.88 -21.35
CA HIS A 19 -9.90 -3.01 -19.92
C HIS A 19 -9.94 -4.47 -19.44
N LYS A 20 -10.85 -5.28 -19.98
CA LYS A 20 -10.90 -6.73 -19.69
C LYS A 20 -9.61 -7.42 -20.17
N LYS A 21 -9.14 -7.13 -21.39
CA LYS A 21 -7.87 -7.65 -21.93
C LYS A 21 -6.67 -7.26 -21.05
N LYS A 22 -6.53 -5.97 -20.71
CA LYS A 22 -5.44 -5.47 -19.84
C LYS A 22 -5.46 -6.08 -18.43
N ARG A 23 -6.65 -6.29 -17.85
CA ARG A 23 -6.79 -6.97 -16.54
C ARG A 23 -6.41 -8.45 -16.61
N MET A 24 -6.71 -9.14 -17.71
CA MET A 24 -6.34 -10.54 -17.90
C MET A 24 -4.84 -10.71 -18.15
N GLU A 25 -4.20 -9.79 -18.85
CA GLU A 25 -2.75 -9.78 -19.06
C GLU A 25 -1.97 -9.65 -17.73
N MET A 26 -2.43 -8.76 -16.84
CA MET A 26 -1.92 -8.66 -15.47
C MET A 26 -2.17 -9.92 -14.61
N LYS A 27 -3.24 -10.67 -14.88
CA LYS A 27 -3.52 -11.96 -14.21
C LYS A 27 -2.66 -13.09 -14.79
N ASN A 28 -2.36 -13.05 -16.08
CA ASN A 28 -1.52 -14.03 -16.76
C ASN A 28 -0.04 -13.85 -16.39
N GLN A 29 0.45 -12.61 -16.20
CA GLN A 29 1.80 -12.37 -15.65
C GLN A 29 2.03 -13.06 -14.30
N LYS A 30 1.00 -13.21 -13.46
CA LYS A 30 1.10 -13.94 -12.19
C LYS A 30 1.16 -15.47 -12.33
N LYS A 31 0.80 -16.00 -13.50
CA LYS A 31 0.70 -17.44 -13.79
C LYS A 31 1.87 -17.98 -14.63
N VAL A 32 2.64 -17.11 -15.28
CA VAL A 32 3.81 -17.53 -16.05
C VAL A 32 4.98 -17.67 -15.09
N PHE A 33 5.17 -18.87 -14.55
CA PHE A 33 6.39 -19.24 -13.83
C PHE A 33 7.58 -19.12 -14.78
N VAL A 34 8.55 -18.28 -14.46
CA VAL A 34 9.87 -18.35 -15.12
C VAL A 34 10.64 -19.45 -14.40
N THR A 35 10.92 -20.55 -15.11
CA THR A 35 11.79 -21.62 -14.63
C THR A 35 13.24 -21.11 -14.54
N ALA A 36 13.54 -20.33 -13.52
CA ALA A 36 14.89 -19.94 -13.16
C ALA A 36 15.43 -20.95 -12.15
N LYS A 37 16.17 -21.96 -12.64
CA LYS A 37 17.06 -22.90 -11.92
C LYS A 37 16.90 -22.98 -10.37
N GLY A 38 15.71 -23.30 -9.85
CA GLY A 38 15.42 -23.33 -8.41
C GLY A 38 13.93 -23.31 -8.06
N GLU A 39 13.61 -23.29 -6.76
CA GLU A 39 12.25 -23.32 -6.20
C GLU A 39 11.31 -22.32 -6.90
N LYS A 40 10.08 -22.78 -7.18
CA LYS A 40 9.04 -22.04 -7.90
C LYS A 40 8.63 -20.78 -7.10
N LYS A 41 9.40 -19.70 -7.22
CA LYS A 41 8.95 -18.38 -6.74
C LYS A 41 7.71 -18.01 -7.54
N THR A 42 6.58 -17.91 -6.85
CA THR A 42 5.38 -17.35 -7.44
C THR A 42 5.74 -15.97 -7.98
N VAL A 43 5.38 -15.68 -9.24
CA VAL A 43 5.51 -14.33 -9.80
C VAL A 43 4.43 -13.48 -9.13
N GLY A 44 4.69 -13.13 -7.87
CA GLY A 44 3.85 -12.28 -7.05
C GLY A 44 3.75 -10.90 -7.67
N LYS A 45 2.88 -10.06 -7.10
CA LYS A 45 2.85 -8.65 -7.49
C LYS A 45 4.27 -8.09 -7.27
N PRO A 46 4.86 -7.38 -8.26
CA PRO A 46 6.16 -6.79 -8.06
C PRO A 46 6.11 -5.90 -6.81
N PRO A 47 7.20 -5.87 -6.01
CA PRO A 47 7.25 -5.01 -4.84
C PRO A 47 6.95 -3.57 -5.23
N ALA A 48 6.32 -2.83 -4.31
CA ALA A 48 6.02 -1.43 -4.55
C ALA A 48 7.32 -0.66 -4.85
N SER A 49 7.27 0.24 -5.83
CA SER A 49 8.44 1.07 -6.14
C SER A 49 8.84 1.94 -4.94
N LYS A 50 10.12 2.28 -4.82
CA LYS A 50 10.63 3.17 -3.74
C LYS A 50 9.82 4.49 -3.66
N LYS A 51 9.42 5.06 -4.80
CA LYS A 51 8.55 6.26 -4.87
C LYS A 51 7.15 6.01 -4.34
N LYS A 52 6.60 4.81 -4.50
CA LYS A 52 5.30 4.42 -3.94
C LYS A 52 5.41 4.25 -2.43
N VAL A 53 6.39 3.48 -1.96
CA VAL A 53 6.66 3.30 -0.53
C VAL A 53 6.82 4.66 0.16
N ARG A 54 7.65 5.56 -0.38
CA ARG A 54 7.84 6.91 0.17
C ARG A 54 6.57 7.76 0.22
N ARG A 55 5.64 7.60 -0.74
CA ARG A 55 4.37 8.33 -0.72
C ARG A 55 3.41 7.75 0.29
N ASP A 56 3.32 6.43 0.35
CA ASP A 56 2.43 5.72 1.26
C ASP A 56 2.88 5.92 2.72
N THR A 57 4.19 5.91 3.01
CA THR A 57 4.72 6.24 4.34
C THR A 57 4.44 7.70 4.74
N LYS A 58 4.57 8.65 3.81
CA LYS A 58 4.21 10.06 4.09
C LYS A 58 2.71 10.21 4.40
N ARG A 59 1.84 9.51 3.65
CA ARG A 59 0.40 9.51 3.90
C ARG A 59 0.06 8.88 5.25
N ALA A 60 0.68 7.74 5.57
CA ALA A 60 0.50 7.07 6.86
C ALA A 60 0.88 7.99 8.03
N LYS A 61 2.05 8.65 7.95
CA LYS A 61 2.48 9.63 8.98
C LYS A 61 1.49 10.79 9.15
N HIS A 62 0.96 11.33 8.06
CA HIS A 62 -0.03 12.41 8.12
C HIS A 62 -1.35 11.93 8.72
N ASN A 63 -1.82 10.75 8.34
CA ASN A 63 -3.05 10.17 8.88
C ASN A 63 -2.93 9.88 10.38
N ALA A 64 -1.79 9.35 10.83
CA ALA A 64 -1.52 9.10 12.25
C ALA A 64 -1.61 10.39 13.08
N LYS A 65 -0.96 11.47 12.61
CA LYS A 65 -1.06 12.79 13.26
C LYS A 65 -2.49 13.32 13.30
N TYR A 66 -3.21 13.21 12.20
CA TYR A 66 -4.61 13.63 12.12
C TYR A 66 -5.51 12.83 13.08
N GLU A 67 -5.28 11.52 13.22
CA GLU A 67 -6.00 10.67 14.14
C GLU A 67 -5.67 11.00 15.61
N GLN A 68 -4.39 11.25 15.92
CA GLN A 68 -3.96 11.72 17.25
C GLN A 68 -4.64 13.05 17.62
N GLU A 69 -4.61 14.04 16.72
CA GLU A 69 -5.27 15.34 16.92
C GLU A 69 -6.78 15.20 17.14
N ARG A 70 -7.43 14.30 16.39
CA ARG A 70 -8.86 13.99 16.56
C ARG A 70 -9.16 13.35 17.91
N LEU A 71 -8.32 12.43 18.38
CA LEU A 71 -8.49 11.78 19.69
C LEU A 71 -8.34 12.77 20.84
N VAL A 72 -7.35 13.68 20.74
CA VAL A 72 -7.17 14.79 21.68
C VAL A 72 -8.39 15.72 21.66
N ALA A 73 -8.87 16.10 20.47
CA ALA A 73 -10.03 16.96 20.33
C ALA A 73 -11.32 16.31 20.89
N SER A 74 -11.44 14.98 20.82
CA SER A 74 -12.56 14.24 21.41
C SER A 74 -12.45 14.07 22.93
N GLY A 75 -11.33 14.48 23.56
CA GLY A 75 -11.08 14.34 24.99
C GLY A 75 -10.83 12.89 25.44
N LEU A 76 -10.71 11.95 24.50
CA LEU A 76 -10.48 10.54 24.80
C LEU A 76 -9.04 10.26 25.25
N VAL A 77 -8.10 11.11 24.84
CA VAL A 77 -6.66 10.99 25.11
C VAL A 77 -6.13 12.38 25.49
N THR A 78 -5.32 12.45 26.55
CA THR A 78 -4.64 13.70 26.91
C THR A 78 -3.27 13.80 26.25
N LYS A 79 -2.72 15.02 26.15
CA LYS A 79 -1.36 15.23 25.62
C LYS A 79 -0.30 14.55 26.51
N GLU A 80 -0.58 14.38 27.80
CA GLU A 80 0.30 13.71 28.75
C GLU A 80 0.36 12.19 28.51
N ASP A 81 -0.77 11.58 28.14
CA ASP A 81 -0.82 10.15 27.84
C ASP A 81 -0.03 9.82 26.56
N ILE A 82 -0.12 10.67 25.55
CA ILE A 82 0.68 10.53 24.31
C ILE A 82 2.17 10.61 24.63
N ALA A 83 2.58 11.58 25.46
CA ALA A 83 3.98 11.76 25.82
C ALA A 83 4.56 10.57 26.61
N LYS A 84 3.76 9.94 27.47
CA LYS A 84 4.16 8.71 28.20
C LYS A 84 4.36 7.54 27.24
N ILE A 85 3.41 7.33 26.33
CA ILE A 85 3.49 6.25 25.33
C ILE A 85 4.69 6.45 24.40
N GLU A 86 4.94 7.68 23.93
CA GLU A 86 6.11 7.98 23.09
C GLU A 86 7.44 7.78 23.83
N ALA A 87 7.50 8.08 25.13
CA ALA A 87 8.68 7.84 25.96
C ALA A 87 8.91 6.34 26.19
N ASP A 88 7.86 5.57 26.44
CA ASP A 88 7.92 4.12 26.64
C ASP A 88 8.32 3.41 25.33
N GLU A 89 7.80 3.83 24.18
CA GLU A 89 8.20 3.31 22.86
C GLU A 89 9.67 3.65 22.52
N ALA A 90 10.13 4.84 22.87
CA ALA A 90 11.52 5.24 22.66
C ALA A 90 12.49 4.48 23.57
N ALA A 91 12.10 4.18 24.81
CA ALA A 91 12.88 3.35 25.71
C ALA A 91 12.94 1.89 25.22
N ALA A 92 11.82 1.32 24.78
CA ALA A 92 11.78 -0.05 24.26
C ALA A 92 12.59 -0.21 22.96
N ALA A 93 12.61 0.80 22.09
CA ALA A 93 13.42 0.75 20.86
C ALA A 93 14.93 0.87 21.10
N ALA A 94 15.36 1.44 22.23
CA ALA A 94 16.78 1.57 22.56
C ALA A 94 17.39 0.29 23.16
N ASP A 95 16.57 -0.58 23.77
CA ASP A 95 17.01 -1.88 24.32
C ASP A 95 17.19 -2.96 23.24
N ASP A 96 16.56 -2.84 22.07
CA ASP A 96 16.65 -3.83 20.97
C ASP A 96 17.93 -3.66 20.09
N ASP A 97 18.69 -2.56 20.22
CA ASP A 97 19.86 -2.26 19.37
C ASP A 97 21.22 -2.73 19.96
N ASP A 98 21.27 -3.27 21.19
CA ASP A 98 22.52 -3.71 21.85
C ASP A 98 22.84 -5.21 21.64
N ASP A 99 21.90 -6.03 21.16
CA ASP A 99 22.07 -7.49 21.04
C ASP A 99 22.57 -7.99 19.65
N ASP A 100 22.73 -7.12 18.65
CA ASP A 100 23.07 -7.52 17.26
C ASP A 100 24.55 -7.25 16.86
N ILE A 101 25.45 -6.88 17.79
CA ILE A 101 26.91 -6.74 17.58
C ILE A 101 27.69 -7.81 18.38
N ALA A 102 27.46 -9.09 18.08
CA ALA A 102 28.40 -10.17 18.43
C ALA A 102 28.15 -11.44 17.60
N GLU A 103 28.73 -11.54 16.39
CA GLU A 103 29.55 -12.67 15.90
C GLU A 103 30.14 -12.39 14.50
#